data_AF-D4GQS1-F1
#
_entry.id   AF-D4GQS1-F1
#
_cell.length_a   1.000
_cell.length_b   1.000
_cell.length_c   1.000
_cell.angle_alpha   90.00
_cell.angle_beta   90.00
_cell.angle_gamma   90.00
#
_symmetry.space_group_name_H-M   'P 1'
#
loop_
_entity.id
_entity.type
_entity.pdbx_description
1 polymer ?
#
loop_
_entity_poly.entity_id
_entity_poly.type
_entity_poly.pdbx_seq_one_letter_code
_entity_poly.pdbx_strand_id
1 'polypeptide(L)'
;MNRRKLLLSLGATSLAFPGCLGKQTLNGTDDESSSDPNNTSKSMCDDLNRLQITCEGPENSAFDLSIPRSPSSIGEELQVQMTNSTEKTKYSGNRFKYDIQKKTDQRWQSIFWVHARPAWSDEAVEHKPGAGFTWEFEFTQGGLSRQNDTNPDYYVCNSLSEGRYRFVYFGYDTRCIAAEFMI
;
A
#
# COMPACT_ATOMS: atom_id res chain seq x y z
N MET A 1 20.74 4.47 42.98
CA MET A 1 21.33 3.11 43.07
C MET A 1 21.65 2.65 41.65
N ASN A 2 22.90 2.80 41.22
CA ASN A 2 23.97 1.80 41.25
C ASN A 2 23.96 0.78 40.09
N ARG A 3 24.74 1.15 39.07
CA ARG A 3 25.64 0.37 38.20
C ARG A 3 25.67 -1.15 38.43
N ARG A 4 25.52 -1.93 37.35
CA ARG A 4 26.29 -3.17 37.11
C ARG A 4 26.72 -3.26 35.64
N LYS A 5 28.03 -3.05 35.44
CA LYS A 5 28.86 -3.55 34.33
C LYS A 5 29.51 -4.86 34.81
N LEU A 6 29.71 -5.86 33.94
CA LEU A 6 30.76 -6.92 33.96
C LEU A 6 30.36 -7.99 32.91
N LEU A 7 31.20 -8.63 32.10
CA LEU A 7 32.54 -8.47 31.50
C LEU A 7 32.78 -9.73 30.61
N LEU A 8 33.51 -9.56 29.50
CA LEU A 8 34.49 -10.46 28.81
C LEU A 8 34.25 -11.98 28.61
N SER A 9 34.45 -12.45 27.36
CA SER A 9 35.62 -13.26 26.89
C SER A 9 35.55 -13.38 25.35
N LEU A 10 36.55 -12.99 24.54
CA LEU A 10 37.83 -13.61 24.18
C LEU A 10 37.72 -15.02 23.55
N GLY A 11 38.04 -15.10 22.25
CA GLY A 11 38.27 -16.34 21.52
C GLY A 11 38.76 -16.06 20.09
N ALA A 12 40.06 -15.79 19.94
CA ALA A 12 40.73 -15.72 18.64
C ALA A 12 41.25 -17.13 18.28
N THR A 13 40.97 -17.61 17.07
CA THR A 13 41.76 -18.70 16.46
C THR A 13 41.93 -18.45 14.97
N SER A 14 43.14 -18.08 14.58
CA SER A 14 43.59 -18.03 13.19
C SER A 14 43.96 -19.43 12.72
N LEU A 15 43.47 -19.83 11.55
CA LEU A 15 44.01 -20.95 10.80
C LEU A 15 44.59 -20.43 9.48
N ALA A 16 45.91 -20.53 9.35
CA ALA A 16 46.63 -20.34 8.11
C ALA A 16 46.59 -21.65 7.31
N PHE A 17 46.14 -21.59 6.06
CA PHE A 17 46.29 -22.67 5.09
C PHE A 17 47.36 -22.28 4.06
N PRO A 18 48.38 -23.12 3.82
CA PRO A 18 49.32 -22.91 2.73
C PRO A 18 48.77 -23.50 1.42
N GLY A 19 48.91 -22.71 0.34
CA GLY A 19 49.24 -23.14 -1.02
C GLY A 19 48.32 -24.11 -1.78
N CYS A 20 47.80 -23.64 -2.92
CA CYS A 20 48.09 -24.28 -4.20
C CYS A 20 47.84 -23.32 -5.38
N LEU A 21 48.89 -23.12 -6.19
CA LEU A 21 48.82 -22.56 -7.53
C LEU A 21 48.00 -23.50 -8.41
N GLY A 22 46.97 -22.97 -9.08
CA GLY A 22 46.25 -23.66 -10.14
C GLY A 22 45.71 -22.66 -11.15
N LYS A 23 46.46 -22.43 -12.24
CA LYS A 23 45.90 -21.82 -13.45
C LYS A 23 45.01 -22.86 -14.12
N GLN A 24 43.72 -22.59 -14.22
CA GLN A 24 42.86 -23.19 -15.23
C GLN A 24 42.05 -22.08 -15.90
N THR A 25 42.37 -21.84 -17.16
CA THR A 25 41.53 -21.15 -18.13
C THR A 25 40.40 -22.10 -18.48
N LEU A 26 39.16 -21.77 -18.10
CA LEU A 26 37.96 -22.34 -18.69
C LEU A 26 36.92 -21.23 -18.86
N ASN A 27 36.65 -20.91 -20.13
CA ASN A 27 35.43 -20.23 -20.56
C ASN A 27 34.22 -21.00 -20.00
N GLY A 28 33.30 -20.29 -19.36
CA GLY A 28 32.05 -20.87 -18.90
C GLY A 28 31.17 -19.82 -18.26
N THR A 29 30.43 -19.12 -19.12
CA THR A 29 29.11 -18.50 -18.86
C THR A 29 28.88 -17.94 -17.46
N ASP A 30 29.07 -16.63 -17.33
CA ASP A 30 28.53 -15.82 -16.25
C ASP A 30 26.99 -15.89 -16.29
N ASP A 31 26.39 -16.84 -15.58
CA ASP A 31 24.99 -16.72 -15.14
C ASP A 31 24.97 -15.73 -13.96
N GLU A 32 25.13 -14.46 -14.32
CA GLU A 32 24.81 -13.32 -13.47
C GLU A 32 23.28 -13.31 -13.27
N SER A 33 22.80 -14.11 -12.32
CA SER A 33 21.48 -13.91 -11.73
C SER A 33 21.52 -12.64 -10.87
N SER A 34 21.65 -11.50 -11.55
CA SER A 34 21.24 -10.20 -11.04
C SER A 34 19.72 -10.27 -10.85
N SER A 35 19.30 -10.64 -9.65
CA SER A 35 17.92 -10.41 -9.21
C SER A 35 17.78 -8.91 -8.97
N ASP A 36 17.68 -8.16 -10.06
CA ASP A 36 17.33 -6.75 -10.05
C ASP A 36 15.94 -6.65 -9.39
N PRO A 37 15.81 -6.09 -8.17
CA PRO A 37 14.53 -6.06 -7.45
C PRO A 37 13.45 -5.29 -8.21
N ASN A 38 13.84 -4.48 -9.20
CA ASN A 38 12.93 -3.81 -10.13
C ASN A 38 12.34 -4.72 -11.22
N ASN A 39 12.94 -5.88 -11.51
CA ASN A 39 12.44 -6.78 -12.56
C ASN A 39 11.27 -7.66 -12.08
N THR A 40 11.27 -8.04 -10.80
CA THR A 40 10.19 -8.84 -10.20
C THR A 40 8.87 -8.08 -10.11
N SER A 41 8.93 -6.77 -9.83
CA SER A 41 7.76 -5.87 -9.80
C SER A 41 7.08 -5.75 -11.16
N LYS A 42 7.86 -5.72 -12.25
CA LYS A 42 7.33 -5.61 -13.61
C LYS A 42 6.60 -6.89 -14.02
N SER A 43 7.15 -8.06 -13.73
CA SER A 43 6.56 -9.35 -14.11
C SER A 43 5.22 -9.63 -13.44
N MET A 44 5.05 -9.21 -12.19
CA MET A 44 3.79 -9.43 -11.46
C MET A 44 2.62 -8.62 -12.03
N CYS A 45 2.91 -7.47 -12.63
CA CYS A 45 1.89 -6.53 -13.09
C CYS A 45 1.30 -6.88 -14.46
N ASP A 46 1.91 -7.79 -15.21
CA ASP A 46 1.46 -8.19 -16.54
C ASP A 46 0.13 -8.98 -16.51
N ASP A 47 -0.14 -9.70 -15.41
CA ASP A 47 -1.34 -10.53 -15.21
C ASP A 47 -2.46 -9.84 -14.40
N LEU A 48 -2.28 -8.56 -14.05
CA LEU A 48 -3.23 -7.81 -13.24
C LEU A 48 -4.15 -6.93 -14.10
N ASN A 49 -5.32 -6.64 -13.57
CA ASN A 49 -6.25 -5.69 -14.15
C ASN A 49 -6.32 -4.44 -13.28
N ARG A 50 -6.39 -3.27 -13.90
CA ARG A 50 -6.61 -2.04 -13.16
C ARG A 50 -7.96 -2.09 -12.47
N LEU A 51 -7.99 -1.78 -11.18
CA LEU A 51 -9.22 -1.72 -10.40
C LEU A 51 -10.21 -0.71 -11.01
N GLN A 52 -11.47 -1.12 -11.14
CA GLN A 52 -12.55 -0.30 -11.70
C GLN A 52 -13.55 0.03 -10.60
N ILE A 53 -13.38 1.18 -9.95
CA ILE A 53 -14.34 1.73 -8.99
C ILE A 53 -14.83 3.06 -9.53
N THR A 54 -16.12 3.14 -9.86
CA THR A 54 -16.76 4.41 -10.21
C THR A 54 -17.31 5.04 -8.96
N CYS A 55 -16.98 6.31 -8.75
CA CYS A 55 -17.54 7.09 -7.66
C CYS A 55 -17.98 8.46 -8.12
N GLU A 56 -19.30 8.64 -8.17
CA GLU A 56 -19.97 9.91 -8.47
C GLU A 56 -20.36 10.65 -7.18
N GLY A 57 -20.29 9.98 -6.02
CA GLY A 57 -20.51 10.53 -4.68
C GLY A 57 -21.98 10.86 -4.40
N PRO A 58 -22.48 10.69 -3.15
CA PRO A 58 -23.68 11.35 -2.71
C PRO A 58 -23.32 12.63 -1.95
N GLU A 59 -24.14 13.67 -2.14
CA GLU A 59 -24.09 14.90 -1.36
C GLU A 59 -24.54 14.69 0.11
N ASN A 60 -25.08 13.52 0.46
CA ASN A 60 -25.67 13.21 1.77
C ASN A 60 -25.27 11.80 2.27
N SER A 61 -24.01 11.67 2.69
CA SER A 61 -23.50 10.46 3.36
C SER A 61 -23.67 10.56 4.88
N ALA A 62 -23.82 9.43 5.57
CA ALA A 62 -23.73 9.36 7.03
C ALA A 62 -22.28 9.34 7.55
N PHE A 63 -21.32 9.24 6.63
CA PHE A 63 -19.90 9.25 6.89
C PHE A 63 -19.23 10.41 6.17
N ASP A 64 -18.39 11.13 6.89
CA ASP A 64 -17.51 12.16 6.34
C ASP A 64 -16.14 11.54 6.08
N LEU A 65 -15.49 11.98 5.01
CA LEU A 65 -14.15 11.57 4.64
C LEU A 65 -13.24 12.80 4.60
N SER A 66 -12.13 12.76 5.32
CA SER A 66 -11.16 13.84 5.40
C SER A 66 -9.74 13.34 5.15
N ILE A 67 -8.85 14.27 4.79
CA ILE A 67 -7.42 14.04 4.59
C ILE A 67 -6.66 14.88 5.63
N PRO A 68 -6.51 14.42 6.89
CA PRO A 68 -5.80 15.19 7.92
C PRO A 68 -4.33 15.47 7.57
N ARG A 69 -3.71 14.59 6.78
CA ARG A 69 -2.34 14.75 6.28
C ARG A 69 -2.30 14.30 4.82
N SER A 70 -1.97 15.23 3.92
CA SER A 70 -1.70 14.93 2.51
C SER A 70 -0.20 15.00 2.23
N PRO A 71 0.36 14.06 1.47
CA PRO A 71 1.75 14.12 1.04
C PRO A 71 1.95 15.29 0.08
N SER A 72 3.03 16.04 0.24
CA SER A 72 3.46 17.09 -0.70
C SER A 72 4.47 16.58 -1.73
N SER A 73 4.97 15.37 -1.53
CA SER A 73 5.86 14.68 -2.46
C SER A 73 5.71 13.15 -2.32
N ILE A 74 6.14 12.41 -3.34
CA ILE A 74 6.19 10.94 -3.28
C ILE A 74 7.15 10.50 -2.17
N GLY A 75 6.73 9.56 -1.34
CA GLY A 75 7.46 9.13 -0.14
C GLY A 75 6.96 9.71 1.17
N GLU A 76 6.17 10.78 1.14
CA GLU A 76 5.54 11.34 2.33
C GLU A 76 4.30 10.56 2.75
N GLU A 77 3.85 10.80 3.98
CA GLU A 77 2.70 10.10 4.55
C GLU A 77 1.37 10.70 4.08
N LEU A 78 0.44 9.85 3.68
CA LEU A 78 -0.97 10.14 3.50
C LEU A 78 -1.76 9.58 4.69
N GLN A 79 -2.48 10.44 5.41
CA GLN A 79 -3.46 10.05 6.40
C GLN A 79 -4.87 10.38 5.90
N VAL A 80 -5.76 9.38 5.97
CA VAL A 80 -7.18 9.51 5.61
C VAL A 80 -8.01 9.09 6.79
N GLN A 81 -9.08 9.84 7.07
CA GLN A 81 -10.03 9.50 8.11
C GLN A 81 -11.45 9.48 7.57
N MET A 82 -12.17 8.39 7.84
CA MET A 82 -13.61 8.32 7.67
C MET A 82 -14.26 8.34 9.04
N THR A 83 -15.30 9.13 9.24
CA THR A 83 -15.98 9.27 10.53
C THR A 83 -17.50 9.24 10.36
N ASN A 84 -18.21 8.54 11.24
CA ASN A 84 -19.68 8.65 11.33
C ASN A 84 -20.05 10.04 11.86
N SER A 85 -20.58 10.89 10.97
CA SER A 85 -20.95 12.27 11.24
C SER A 85 -22.39 12.42 11.77
N THR A 86 -23.04 11.31 12.12
CA THR A 86 -24.40 11.31 12.67
C THR A 86 -24.43 10.99 14.17
N GLU A 87 -25.51 11.38 14.84
CA GLU A 87 -25.75 11.11 16.26
C GLU A 87 -26.22 9.67 16.56
N LYS A 88 -26.23 8.79 15.55
CA LYS A 88 -26.67 7.40 15.69
C LYS A 88 -25.57 6.47 15.23
N THR A 89 -25.54 5.26 15.78
CA THR A 89 -24.70 4.18 15.26
C THR A 89 -25.03 3.92 13.78
N LYS A 90 -23.98 3.80 12.97
CA LYS A 90 -24.06 3.48 11.54
C LYS A 90 -23.20 2.26 11.23
N TYR A 91 -23.45 1.66 10.07
CA TYR A 91 -22.70 0.51 9.60
C TYR A 91 -22.08 0.82 8.26
N SER A 92 -20.90 0.24 8.02
CA SER A 92 -20.25 0.25 6.73
C SER A 92 -19.66 -1.13 6.45
N GLY A 93 -19.08 -1.30 5.27
CA GLY A 93 -18.15 -2.37 4.98
C GLY A 93 -16.88 -2.28 5.83
N ASN A 94 -15.98 -3.24 5.65
CA ASN A 94 -14.67 -3.19 6.28
C ASN A 94 -13.76 -2.12 5.67
N ARG A 95 -12.64 -1.88 6.36
CA ARG A 95 -11.63 -0.87 5.99
C ARG A 95 -10.89 -1.14 4.68
N PHE A 96 -11.05 -2.30 4.04
CA PHE A 96 -10.35 -2.65 2.80
C PHE A 96 -11.14 -2.28 1.54
N LYS A 97 -12.37 -1.78 1.69
CA LYS A 97 -13.22 -1.28 0.60
C LYS A 97 -12.90 0.18 0.23
N TYR A 98 -11.66 0.42 -0.19
CA TYR A 98 -11.21 1.72 -0.66
C TYR A 98 -10.46 1.65 -2.00
N ASP A 99 -10.31 2.79 -2.66
CA ASP A 99 -9.51 3.01 -3.85
C ASP A 99 -8.79 4.36 -3.73
N ILE A 100 -7.66 4.51 -4.41
CA ILE A 100 -6.99 5.79 -4.61
C ILE A 100 -6.92 6.02 -6.11
N GLN A 101 -7.42 7.17 -6.53
CA GLN A 101 -7.58 7.47 -7.95
C GLN A 101 -6.84 8.73 -8.31
N LYS A 102 -6.13 8.69 -9.44
CA LYS A 102 -5.50 9.86 -10.04
C LYS A 102 -6.43 10.46 -11.09
N LYS A 103 -6.45 11.79 -11.21
CA LYS A 103 -7.13 12.48 -12.30
C LYS A 103 -6.29 12.41 -13.58
N THR A 104 -6.85 11.87 -14.66
CA THR A 104 -6.24 11.74 -15.99
C THR A 104 -7.27 12.12 -17.06
N ASP A 105 -6.97 13.05 -17.97
CA ASP A 105 -7.88 13.45 -19.08
C ASP A 105 -9.34 13.66 -18.62
N GLN A 106 -9.50 14.41 -17.53
CA GLN A 106 -10.78 14.68 -16.85
C GLN A 106 -11.50 13.47 -16.24
N ARG A 107 -10.92 12.26 -16.29
CA ARG A 107 -11.45 11.05 -15.66
C ARG A 107 -10.66 10.67 -14.42
N TRP A 108 -11.31 9.98 -13.51
CA TRP A 108 -10.65 9.39 -12.36
C TRP A 108 -10.26 7.96 -12.70
N GLN A 109 -9.01 7.60 -12.43
CA GLN A 109 -8.48 6.29 -12.73
C GLN A 109 -7.77 5.73 -11.49
N SER A 110 -8.13 4.51 -11.09
CA SER A 110 -7.46 3.84 -9.98
C SER A 110 -5.96 3.73 -10.22
N ILE A 111 -5.17 3.95 -9.18
CA ILE A 111 -3.74 3.63 -9.19
C ILE A 111 -3.48 2.15 -8.93
N PHE A 112 -4.49 1.44 -8.43
CA PHE A 112 -4.39 0.05 -8.04
C PHE A 112 -4.69 -0.90 -9.19
N TRP A 113 -3.97 -2.01 -9.16
CA TRP A 113 -4.14 -3.19 -9.98
C TRP A 113 -4.44 -4.36 -9.06
N VAL A 114 -5.33 -5.24 -9.53
CA VAL A 114 -5.87 -6.37 -8.78
C VAL A 114 -5.92 -7.59 -9.70
N HIS A 115 -5.95 -8.79 -9.13
CA HIS A 115 -6.24 -9.99 -9.91
C HIS A 115 -7.65 -9.92 -10.54
N ALA A 116 -7.86 -10.72 -11.58
CA ALA A 116 -9.15 -10.77 -12.26
C ALA A 116 -10.30 -11.10 -11.29
N ARG A 117 -11.43 -10.39 -11.43
CA ARG A 117 -12.65 -10.55 -10.62
C ARG A 117 -12.40 -10.36 -9.11
N PRO A 118 -11.97 -9.15 -8.67
CA PRO A 118 -11.82 -8.85 -7.25
C PRO A 118 -13.14 -9.10 -6.50
N ALA A 119 -13.06 -9.79 -5.37
CA ALA A 119 -14.19 -10.04 -4.47
C ALA A 119 -13.85 -9.49 -3.08
N TRP A 120 -14.75 -8.69 -2.53
CA TRP A 120 -14.61 -8.14 -1.18
C TRP A 120 -15.51 -8.91 -0.22
N SER A 121 -15.05 -9.07 1.03
CA SER A 121 -15.88 -9.73 2.04
C SER A 121 -17.13 -8.91 2.37
N ASP A 122 -18.22 -9.61 2.68
CA ASP A 122 -19.49 -9.00 3.08
C ASP A 122 -19.56 -8.80 4.60
N GLU A 123 -18.61 -8.03 5.12
CA GLU A 123 -18.52 -7.69 6.53
C GLU A 123 -19.19 -6.35 6.81
N ALA A 124 -20.05 -6.32 7.84
CA ALA A 124 -20.61 -5.09 8.39
C ALA A 124 -19.82 -4.67 9.65
N VAL A 125 -19.30 -3.45 9.63
CA VAL A 125 -18.58 -2.83 10.75
C VAL A 125 -19.44 -1.73 11.36
N GLU A 126 -19.62 -1.82 12.68
CA GLU A 126 -20.35 -0.83 13.48
C GLU A 126 -19.49 0.40 13.78
N HIS A 127 -20.07 1.60 13.61
CA HIS A 127 -19.46 2.88 13.94
C HIS A 127 -20.39 3.70 14.83
N LYS A 128 -19.98 3.93 16.09
CA LYS A 128 -20.62 4.92 16.99
C LYS A 128 -20.47 6.35 16.43
N PRO A 129 -21.26 7.33 16.90
CA PRO A 129 -21.05 8.73 16.57
C PRO A 129 -19.59 9.16 16.80
N GLY A 130 -18.96 9.79 15.80
CA GLY A 130 -17.56 10.20 15.86
C GLY A 130 -16.52 9.07 15.70
N ALA A 131 -16.94 7.81 15.62
CA ALA A 131 -16.06 6.67 15.34
C ALA A 131 -15.93 6.43 13.84
N GLY A 132 -14.93 5.65 13.43
CA GLY A 132 -14.67 5.42 12.03
C GLY A 132 -13.36 4.69 11.75
N PHE A 133 -12.86 4.86 10.53
CA PHE A 133 -11.59 4.27 10.09
C PHE A 133 -10.52 5.34 9.92
N THR A 134 -9.28 4.95 10.21
CA THR A 134 -8.08 5.69 9.84
C THR A 134 -7.21 4.82 8.95
N TRP A 135 -6.67 5.43 7.90
CA TRP A 135 -5.67 4.84 7.04
C TRP A 135 -4.44 5.72 7.03
N GLU A 136 -3.27 5.08 7.07
CA GLU A 136 -1.96 5.71 6.99
C GLU A 136 -1.18 4.96 5.94
N PHE A 137 -0.61 5.70 5.00
CA PHE A 137 0.18 5.16 3.90
C PHE A 137 1.45 5.97 3.74
N GLU A 138 2.57 5.30 3.52
CA GLU A 138 3.69 5.93 2.84
C GLU A 138 3.33 6.03 1.36
N PHE A 139 3.34 7.23 0.77
CA PHE A 139 2.86 7.44 -0.59
C PHE A 139 3.92 7.03 -1.63
N THR A 140 4.22 5.74 -1.67
CA THR A 140 5.12 5.05 -2.60
C THR A 140 4.41 3.84 -3.21
N GLN A 141 4.98 3.23 -4.25
CA GLN A 141 4.40 2.01 -4.83
C GLN A 141 4.30 0.88 -3.78
N GLY A 142 5.34 0.72 -2.96
CA GLY A 142 5.37 -0.27 -1.88
C GLY A 142 4.42 0.06 -0.74
N GLY A 143 4.42 1.31 -0.26
CA GLY A 143 3.59 1.72 0.89
C GLY A 143 2.08 1.77 0.60
N LEU A 144 1.69 1.89 -0.66
CA LEU A 144 0.28 1.83 -1.10
C LEU A 144 -0.16 0.42 -1.49
N SER A 145 0.77 -0.45 -1.94
CA SER A 145 0.45 -1.85 -2.22
C SER A 145 0.13 -2.60 -0.94
N ARG A 146 -0.80 -3.54 -0.99
CA ARG A 146 -1.18 -4.35 0.16
C ARG A 146 -1.57 -5.76 -0.25
N GLN A 147 -1.31 -6.70 0.64
CA GLN A 147 -1.80 -8.07 0.54
C GLN A 147 -2.57 -8.44 1.80
N ASN A 148 -3.59 -9.29 1.67
CA ASN A 148 -4.40 -9.74 2.81
C ASN A 148 -5.23 -11.00 2.48
N ASP A 149 -5.76 -11.66 3.50
CA ASP A 149 -6.42 -12.96 3.33
C ASP A 149 -7.89 -12.88 2.89
N THR A 150 -8.57 -11.75 3.11
CA THR A 150 -10.04 -11.67 3.03
C THR A 150 -10.59 -10.73 1.95
N ASN A 151 -9.76 -9.88 1.38
CA ASN A 151 -10.09 -8.90 0.35
C ASN A 151 -9.02 -8.92 -0.74
N PRO A 152 -9.27 -8.33 -1.93
CA PRO A 152 -8.30 -8.38 -3.02
C PRO A 152 -6.99 -7.71 -2.63
N ASP A 153 -5.89 -8.33 -3.02
CA ASP A 153 -4.56 -7.71 -2.99
C ASP A 153 -4.52 -6.55 -3.97
N TYR A 154 -3.89 -5.46 -3.54
CA TYR A 154 -3.75 -4.23 -4.32
C TYR A 154 -2.29 -4.00 -4.63
N TYR A 155 -2.02 -3.70 -5.90
CA TYR A 155 -0.68 -3.44 -6.40
C TYR A 155 -0.62 -2.10 -7.11
N VAL A 156 0.46 -1.35 -6.90
CA VAL A 156 0.73 -0.11 -7.63
C VAL A 156 1.78 -0.38 -8.71
N CYS A 157 1.31 -0.77 -9.89
CA CYS A 157 2.18 -1.20 -10.99
C CYS A 157 2.88 -0.07 -11.74
N ASN A 158 2.28 1.11 -11.77
CA ASN A 158 2.85 2.27 -12.44
C ASN A 158 3.55 3.17 -11.42
N SER A 159 4.65 3.79 -11.82
CA SER A 159 5.27 4.84 -11.03
C SER A 159 4.27 5.95 -10.71
N LEU A 160 4.30 6.40 -9.45
CA LEU A 160 3.50 7.53 -9.00
C LEU A 160 4.13 8.83 -9.51
N SER A 161 3.31 9.85 -9.70
CA SER A 161 3.78 11.19 -10.05
C SER A 161 2.93 12.25 -9.37
N GLU A 162 3.39 13.49 -9.39
CA GLU A 162 2.58 14.64 -8.99
C GLU A 162 1.25 14.72 -9.76
N GLY A 163 0.26 15.35 -9.13
CA GLY A 163 -1.05 15.59 -9.68
C GLY A 163 -2.17 15.53 -8.65
N ARG A 164 -3.40 15.56 -9.17
CA ARG A 164 -4.60 15.48 -8.34
C ARG A 164 -5.01 14.04 -8.10
N TYR A 165 -5.21 13.70 -6.84
CA TYR A 165 -5.67 12.41 -6.38
C TYR A 165 -6.99 12.52 -5.62
N ARG A 166 -7.68 11.40 -5.45
CA ARG A 166 -8.74 11.25 -4.47
C ARG A 166 -8.66 9.90 -3.79
N PHE A 167 -8.97 9.88 -2.50
CA PHE A 167 -9.29 8.65 -1.79
C PHE A 167 -10.79 8.39 -1.94
N VAL A 168 -11.17 7.16 -2.27
CA VAL A 168 -12.56 6.73 -2.43
C VAL A 168 -12.82 5.61 -1.45
N TYR A 169 -13.85 5.77 -0.62
CA TYR A 169 -14.40 4.67 0.17
C TYR A 169 -15.71 4.20 -0.47
N PHE A 170 -15.83 2.91 -0.75
CA PHE A 170 -16.99 2.31 -1.43
C PHE A 170 -17.63 1.18 -0.60
N GLY A 171 -17.29 1.08 0.68
CA GLY A 171 -17.95 0.16 1.62
C GLY A 171 -19.27 0.70 2.18
N TYR A 172 -19.81 1.82 1.68
CA TYR A 172 -21.01 2.42 2.24
C TYR A 172 -22.22 2.19 1.34
N ASP A 173 -23.04 1.17 1.65
CA ASP A 173 -24.23 0.82 0.86
C ASP A 173 -23.84 0.58 -0.62
N THR A 174 -24.73 0.86 -1.58
CA THR A 174 -24.44 0.90 -3.02
C THR A 174 -23.72 2.19 -3.47
N ARG A 175 -23.20 2.98 -2.53
CA ARG A 175 -22.65 4.33 -2.74
C ARG A 175 -21.17 4.39 -2.34
N CYS A 176 -20.56 5.54 -2.59
CA CYS A 176 -19.18 5.82 -2.27
C CYS A 176 -19.01 7.25 -1.77
N ILE A 177 -17.96 7.54 -1.01
CA ILE A 177 -17.56 8.90 -0.65
C ILE A 177 -16.12 9.11 -1.06
N ALA A 178 -15.76 10.35 -1.40
CA ALA A 178 -14.42 10.67 -1.86
C ALA A 178 -13.91 12.00 -1.31
N ALA A 179 -12.60 12.06 -1.08
CA ALA A 179 -11.89 13.27 -0.66
C ALA A 179 -10.66 13.46 -1.56
N GLU A 180 -10.52 14.65 -2.13
CA GLU A 180 -9.43 15.01 -3.03
C GLU A 180 -8.20 15.52 -2.27
N PHE A 181 -7.01 15.28 -2.84
CA PHE A 181 -5.75 15.84 -2.36
C PHE A 181 -4.80 16.06 -3.55
N MET A 182 -3.78 16.88 -3.32
CA MET A 182 -2.73 17.17 -4.29
C MET A 182 -1.43 16.55 -3.81
N ILE A 183 -0.64 16.08 -4.78
CA ILE A 183 0.80 15.80 -4.64
C ILE A 183 1.52 16.64 -5.67
#